data_AF-M0AA77-F1
#
_entry.id   AF-M0AA77-F1
#
_cell.length_a   1.000
_cell.length_b   1.000
_cell.length_c   1.000
_cell.angle_alpha   90.00
_cell.angle_beta   90.00
_cell.angle_gamma   90.00
#
_symmetry.space_group_name_H-M   'P 1'
#
loop_
_entity.id
_entity.type
_entity.pdbx_description
1 polymer ?
#
loop_
_entity_poly.entity_id
_entity_poly.type
_entity_poly.pdbx_seq_one_letter_code
_entity_poly.pdbx_strand_id
1 'polypeptide(L)'
;MDAIITGENDERVGLYVTDNAGVEHWIEVEFDGEIQYHEQEVYPNKGSKRSDEENVHVAQSRRFARYHVYRERGHPTLEPWQTPEGPAIVAASIADLPTETFEHHFGTYYQQFRSTIDADSNPVIDPPEADGLTAYLQYVYLDIDLESLLGQQVVRSLAAVLEASHDRAKVTQAIREALEQSGVNAESFTIADVSDLGVLYQTRTGDEKRDPRRSDMGAPDARLELFPIDAPWEAYLPVEGFQMLVVHHLLCQTRDCYLQMGLEPPASVKILGTGTFRQTVRNEHLEQYEPVHYTDSSVDSYRLPDLSALER
;
A
#
# COMPACT_ATOMS: atom_id res chain seq x y z
N MET A 1 17.38 0.49 7.30
CA MET A 1 17.70 -0.63 6.38
C MET A 1 18.67 -0.10 5.34
N ASP A 2 19.66 -0.90 4.99
CA ASP A 2 20.60 -0.60 3.91
C ASP A 2 20.93 -1.88 3.13
N ALA A 3 21.29 -1.77 1.85
CA ALA A 3 21.59 -2.92 1.01
C ALA A 3 22.70 -2.67 -0.01
N ILE A 4 23.49 -3.71 -0.26
CA ILE A 4 24.52 -3.74 -1.29
C ILE A 4 24.32 -5.00 -2.13
N ILE A 5 24.15 -4.82 -3.45
CA ILE A 5 24.14 -5.94 -4.40
C ILE A 5 25.55 -6.51 -4.53
N THR A 6 25.70 -7.81 -4.24
CA THR A 6 26.98 -8.52 -4.22
C THR A 6 27.28 -9.25 -5.53
N GLY A 7 26.24 -9.59 -6.28
CA GLY A 7 26.35 -10.27 -7.56
C GLY A 7 25.00 -10.47 -8.22
N GLU A 8 25.03 -10.77 -9.51
CA GLU A 8 23.86 -11.08 -10.33
C GLU A 8 24.29 -12.14 -11.35
N ASN A 9 23.47 -13.17 -11.51
CA ASN A 9 23.61 -14.18 -12.56
C ASN A 9 22.33 -14.20 -13.41
N ASP A 10 22.17 -15.22 -14.26
CA ASP A 10 21.01 -15.31 -15.17
C ASP A 10 19.69 -15.72 -14.49
N GLU A 11 19.68 -15.94 -13.16
CA GLU A 11 18.53 -16.44 -12.41
C GLU A 11 18.17 -15.56 -11.19
N ARG A 12 19.17 -14.97 -10.53
CA ARG A 12 19.02 -14.30 -9.22
C ARG A 12 20.03 -13.19 -8.99
N VAL A 13 19.66 -12.30 -8.08
CA VAL A 13 20.49 -11.22 -7.53
C VAL A 13 20.82 -11.52 -6.07
N GLY A 14 22.10 -11.53 -5.74
CA GLY A 14 22.60 -11.64 -4.37
C GLY A 14 22.83 -10.26 -3.75
N LEU A 15 22.49 -10.11 -2.47
CA LEU A 15 22.69 -8.87 -1.73
C LEU A 15 22.94 -9.10 -0.24
N TYR A 16 23.72 -8.19 0.35
CA TYR A 16 23.77 -8.01 1.80
C TYR A 16 22.79 -6.93 2.20
N VAL A 17 21.92 -7.23 3.17
CA VAL A 17 20.99 -6.28 3.78
C VAL A 17 21.38 -6.08 5.24
N THR A 18 21.51 -4.84 5.68
CA THR A 18 21.63 -4.51 7.11
C THR A 18 20.28 -4.01 7.63
N ASP A 19 19.73 -4.70 8.62
CA ASP A 19 18.45 -4.32 9.21
C ASP A 19 18.57 -3.14 10.20
N ASN A 20 17.45 -2.69 10.75
CA ASN A 20 17.44 -1.55 11.68
C ASN A 20 18.07 -1.86 13.05
N ALA A 21 18.25 -3.14 13.39
CA ALA A 21 18.99 -3.57 14.57
C ALA A 21 20.49 -3.74 14.30
N GLY A 22 20.94 -3.47 13.06
CA GLY A 22 22.33 -3.63 12.64
C GLY A 22 22.73 -5.07 12.33
N VAL A 23 21.76 -5.97 12.14
CA VAL A 23 22.02 -7.36 11.77
C VAL A 23 22.19 -7.47 10.27
N GLU A 24 23.26 -8.17 9.86
CA GLU A 24 23.54 -8.46 8.47
C GLU A 24 22.78 -9.71 8.01
N HIS A 25 22.13 -9.59 6.86
CA HIS A 25 21.43 -10.66 6.18
C HIS A 25 22.04 -10.87 4.80
N TRP A 26 22.42 -12.10 4.49
CA TRP A 26 22.73 -12.48 3.11
C TRP A 26 21.49 -13.05 2.46
N ILE A 27 21.01 -12.40 1.40
CA ILE A 27 19.77 -12.74 0.72
C ILE A 27 20.03 -12.91 -0.78
N GLU A 28 19.44 -13.93 -1.38
CA GLU A 28 19.36 -14.09 -2.83
C GLU A 28 17.90 -14.06 -3.29
N VAL A 29 17.64 -13.25 -4.31
CA VAL A 29 16.29 -12.97 -4.83
C VAL A 29 16.26 -13.35 -6.31
N GLU A 30 15.35 -14.22 -6.70
CA GLU A 30 15.08 -14.52 -8.12
C GLU A 30 14.34 -13.37 -8.80
N PHE A 31 14.30 -13.35 -10.14
CA PHE A 31 13.70 -12.24 -10.89
C PHE A 31 12.19 -12.09 -10.69
N ASP A 32 11.50 -13.15 -10.24
CA ASP A 32 10.09 -13.13 -9.82
C ASP A 32 9.88 -12.77 -8.34
N GLY A 33 10.98 -12.53 -7.60
CA GLY A 33 10.96 -12.17 -6.20
C GLY A 33 10.97 -13.34 -5.23
N GLU A 34 11.10 -14.59 -5.67
CA GLU A 34 11.31 -15.71 -4.76
C GLU A 34 12.65 -15.56 -4.00
N ILE A 35 12.63 -15.86 -2.70
CA ILE A 35 13.83 -15.82 -1.85
C ILE A 35 14.43 -17.23 -1.80
N GLN A 36 15.45 -17.49 -2.62
CA GLN A 36 16.13 -18.79 -2.65
C GLN A 36 17.09 -19.00 -1.48
N TYR A 37 17.66 -17.91 -0.97
CA TYR A 37 18.60 -17.95 0.14
C TYR A 37 18.36 -16.80 1.11
N HIS A 38 18.39 -17.10 2.40
CA HIS A 38 18.42 -16.10 3.46
C HIS A 38 19.17 -16.67 4.67
N GLU A 39 20.35 -16.11 4.93
CA GLU A 39 21.16 -16.41 6.11
C GLU A 39 21.41 -15.15 6.97
N GLN A 40 21.46 -15.36 8.28
CA GLN A 40 21.81 -14.39 9.30
C GLN A 40 22.20 -15.15 10.58
N GLU A 41 22.99 -14.54 11.47
CA GLU A 41 23.61 -15.23 12.62
C GLU A 41 22.99 -14.86 13.99
N VAL A 42 22.11 -13.85 14.05
CA VAL A 42 21.65 -13.26 15.31
C VAL A 42 20.31 -13.85 15.77
N TYR A 43 19.33 -13.89 14.89
CA TYR A 43 17.99 -14.38 15.16
C TYR A 43 17.90 -15.92 15.03
N PRO A 44 16.99 -16.58 15.75
CA PRO A 44 16.74 -18.01 15.54
C PRO A 44 16.36 -18.35 14.09
N ASN A 45 16.87 -19.46 13.53
CA ASN A 45 16.53 -19.87 12.16
C ASN A 45 15.06 -20.29 11.97
N LYS A 46 14.44 -20.87 13.00
CA LYS A 46 13.03 -21.26 12.98
C LYS A 46 12.17 -20.07 13.42
N GLY A 47 11.22 -19.64 12.58
CA GLY A 47 10.34 -18.50 12.89
C GLY A 47 9.53 -18.68 14.18
N SER A 48 9.11 -19.90 14.51
CA SER A 48 8.42 -20.20 15.78
C SER A 48 9.30 -20.11 17.03
N LYS A 49 10.61 -19.90 16.87
CA LYS A 49 11.55 -19.64 17.97
C LYS A 49 11.94 -18.17 18.08
N ARG A 50 11.53 -17.33 17.12
CA ARG A 50 11.73 -15.88 17.15
C ARG A 50 10.63 -15.23 17.96
N SER A 51 10.97 -14.16 18.66
CA SER A 51 10.02 -13.17 19.13
C SER A 51 9.29 -12.50 17.96
N ASP A 52 8.23 -11.76 18.25
CA ASP A 52 7.49 -11.03 17.22
C ASP A 52 8.35 -9.96 16.55
N GLU A 53 9.18 -9.25 17.32
CA GLU A 53 10.12 -8.25 16.82
C GLU A 53 11.15 -8.84 15.85
N GLU A 54 11.79 -9.95 16.25
CA GLU A 54 12.74 -10.66 15.37
C GLU A 54 12.06 -11.20 14.10
N ASN A 55 10.81 -11.65 14.19
CA ASN A 55 10.03 -12.04 13.01
C ASN A 55 9.75 -10.85 12.09
N VAL A 56 9.53 -9.66 12.63
CA VAL A 56 9.36 -8.45 11.83
C VAL A 56 10.66 -8.07 11.13
N HIS A 57 11.79 -8.02 11.83
CA HIS A 57 13.08 -7.69 11.21
C HIS A 57 13.40 -8.62 10.03
N VAL A 58 13.28 -9.93 10.22
CA VAL A 58 13.50 -10.91 9.14
C VAL A 58 12.51 -10.72 7.97
N ALA A 59 11.25 -10.37 8.25
CA ALA A 59 10.26 -10.11 7.20
C ALA A 59 10.55 -8.80 6.45
N GLN A 60 10.96 -7.75 7.15
CA GLN A 60 11.35 -6.46 6.57
C GLN A 60 12.59 -6.63 5.68
N SER A 61 13.64 -7.31 6.16
CA SER A 61 14.85 -7.57 5.36
C SER A 61 14.55 -8.29 4.04
N ARG A 62 13.67 -9.29 4.06
CA ARG A 62 13.21 -9.98 2.82
C ARG A 62 12.41 -9.06 1.89
N ARG A 63 11.52 -8.22 2.43
CA ARG A 63 10.73 -7.32 1.59
C ARG A 63 11.59 -6.21 1.00
N PHE A 64 12.45 -5.60 1.82
CA PHE A 64 13.40 -4.59 1.40
C PHE A 64 14.37 -5.14 0.35
N ALA A 65 14.84 -6.38 0.49
CA ALA A 65 15.70 -7.03 -0.50
C ALA A 65 15.03 -7.08 -1.89
N ARG A 66 13.77 -7.55 -1.95
CA ARG A 66 12.99 -7.58 -3.20
C ARG A 66 12.83 -6.18 -3.77
N TYR A 67 12.35 -5.23 -2.97
CA TYR A 67 12.20 -3.85 -3.42
C TYR A 67 13.51 -3.20 -3.90
N HIS A 68 14.64 -3.50 -3.25
CA HIS A 68 15.94 -2.98 -3.66
C HIS A 68 16.38 -3.56 -5.02
N VAL A 69 16.18 -4.86 -5.25
CA VAL A 69 16.43 -5.49 -6.56
C VAL A 69 15.52 -4.90 -7.62
N TYR A 70 14.22 -4.77 -7.32
CA TYR A 70 13.26 -4.10 -8.19
C TYR A 70 13.72 -2.69 -8.57
N ARG A 71 14.09 -1.86 -7.59
CA ARG A 71 14.47 -0.46 -7.81
C ARG A 71 15.79 -0.30 -8.56
N GLU A 72 16.81 -1.10 -8.23
CA GLU A 72 18.16 -0.93 -8.78
C GLU A 72 18.42 -1.76 -10.04
N ARG A 73 17.65 -2.83 -10.29
CA ARG A 73 17.80 -3.71 -11.47
C ARG A 73 16.59 -3.68 -12.40
N GLY A 74 15.40 -3.35 -11.91
CA GLY A 74 14.17 -3.34 -12.71
C GLY A 74 13.51 -4.71 -12.86
N HIS A 75 13.94 -5.71 -12.07
CA HIS A 75 13.29 -7.03 -12.06
C HIS A 75 11.97 -6.98 -11.28
N PRO A 76 10.86 -7.57 -11.77
CA PRO A 76 9.53 -7.50 -11.16
C PRO A 76 9.40 -8.40 -9.93
N THR A 77 10.28 -8.22 -8.95
CA THR A 77 10.34 -9.02 -7.71
C THR A 77 9.22 -8.70 -6.71
N LEU A 78 8.38 -7.71 -7.03
CA LEU A 78 7.19 -7.31 -6.30
C LEU A 78 6.12 -6.92 -7.31
N GLU A 79 4.88 -7.32 -7.06
CA GLU A 79 3.74 -6.82 -7.83
C GLU A 79 3.55 -5.31 -7.55
N PRO A 80 3.02 -4.51 -8.50
CA PRO A 80 2.95 -3.05 -8.34
C PRO A 80 2.25 -2.59 -7.06
N TRP A 81 1.16 -3.25 -6.65
CA TRP A 81 0.45 -2.92 -5.41
C TRP A 81 1.27 -3.16 -4.12
N GLN A 82 2.40 -3.86 -4.21
CA GLN A 82 3.31 -4.13 -3.08
C GLN A 82 4.46 -3.12 -2.99
N THR A 83 4.65 -2.29 -4.01
CA THR A 83 5.65 -1.22 -4.00
C THR A 83 5.03 0.08 -3.51
N PRO A 84 5.82 1.08 -3.08
CA PRO A 84 5.28 2.40 -2.79
C PRO A 84 4.67 3.09 -4.03
N GLU A 85 5.22 2.83 -5.21
CA GLU A 85 4.88 3.51 -6.46
C GLU A 85 3.49 3.15 -6.97
N GLY A 86 3.09 1.87 -6.93
CA GLY A 86 1.77 1.41 -7.39
C GLY A 86 0.59 2.17 -6.76
N PRO A 87 0.36 2.09 -5.44
CA PRO A 87 -0.71 2.82 -4.78
C PRO A 87 -0.58 4.34 -4.91
N ALA A 88 0.65 4.89 -5.01
CA ALA A 88 0.85 6.33 -5.19
C ALA A 88 0.37 6.80 -6.58
N ILE A 89 0.68 6.04 -7.63
CA ILE A 89 0.23 6.33 -8.99
C ILE A 89 -1.29 6.18 -9.08
N VAL A 90 -1.86 5.11 -8.53
CA VAL A 90 -3.32 4.94 -8.52
C VAL A 90 -4.02 6.05 -7.74
N ALA A 91 -3.44 6.51 -6.62
CA ALA A 91 -3.96 7.68 -5.89
C ALA A 91 -3.98 8.94 -6.79
N ALA A 92 -2.92 9.17 -7.56
CA ALA A 92 -2.86 10.27 -8.51
C ALA A 92 -3.86 10.12 -9.65
N SER A 93 -4.02 8.90 -10.19
CA SER A 93 -5.02 8.56 -11.21
C SER A 93 -6.43 8.89 -10.74
N ILE A 94 -6.80 8.49 -9.52
CA ILE A 94 -8.14 8.68 -8.94
C ILE A 94 -8.40 10.15 -8.57
N ALA A 95 -7.40 10.89 -8.10
CA ALA A 95 -7.61 12.26 -7.59
C ALA A 95 -8.22 13.22 -8.60
N ASP A 96 -7.92 13.06 -9.89
CA ASP A 96 -8.41 13.94 -10.97
C ASP A 96 -9.56 13.33 -11.78
N LEU A 97 -10.11 12.18 -11.36
CA LEU A 97 -11.27 11.61 -12.04
C LEU A 97 -12.50 12.51 -11.86
N PRO A 98 -13.28 12.74 -12.93
CA PRO A 98 -14.63 13.28 -12.78
C PRO A 98 -15.46 12.39 -11.84
N THR A 99 -16.29 12.98 -10.98
CA THR A 99 -17.12 12.25 -10.01
C THR A 99 -17.90 11.10 -10.66
N GLU A 100 -18.52 11.35 -11.83
CA GLU A 100 -19.31 10.32 -12.53
C GLU A 100 -18.45 9.12 -12.97
N THR A 101 -17.21 9.35 -13.39
CA THR A 101 -16.26 8.29 -13.75
C THR A 101 -15.80 7.54 -12.51
N PHE A 102 -15.53 8.26 -11.43
CA PHE A 102 -15.19 7.64 -10.15
C PHE A 102 -16.35 6.76 -9.63
N GLU A 103 -17.59 7.26 -9.64
CA GLU A 103 -18.77 6.50 -9.22
C GLU A 103 -19.00 5.27 -10.10
N HIS A 104 -18.73 5.36 -11.40
CA HIS A 104 -18.84 4.23 -12.31
C HIS A 104 -17.96 3.04 -11.88
N HIS A 105 -16.71 3.30 -11.47
CA HIS A 105 -15.80 2.25 -11.03
C HIS A 105 -16.01 1.87 -9.56
N PHE A 106 -16.11 2.85 -8.66
CA PHE A 106 -16.07 2.64 -7.22
C PHE A 106 -17.44 2.68 -6.54
N GLY A 107 -18.53 2.77 -7.30
CA GLY A 107 -19.90 2.88 -6.76
C GLY A 107 -20.32 1.69 -5.89
N THR A 108 -19.92 0.47 -6.25
CA THR A 108 -20.15 -0.72 -5.41
C THR A 108 -19.37 -0.62 -4.09
N TYR A 109 -18.13 -0.17 -4.14
CA TYR A 109 -17.31 0.09 -2.96
C TYR A 109 -17.96 1.15 -2.08
N TYR A 110 -18.36 2.28 -2.67
CA TYR A 110 -19.04 3.37 -1.97
C TYR A 110 -20.33 2.89 -1.31
N GLN A 111 -21.15 2.08 -1.98
CA GLN A 111 -22.34 1.48 -1.39
C GLN A 111 -22.00 0.58 -0.20
N GLN A 112 -20.99 -0.28 -0.33
CA GLN A 112 -20.54 -1.13 0.77
C GLN A 112 -20.06 -0.31 1.96
N PHE A 113 -19.24 0.71 1.71
CA PHE A 113 -18.78 1.64 2.74
C PHE A 113 -19.96 2.32 3.43
N ARG A 114 -20.94 2.82 2.66
CA ARG A 114 -22.15 3.42 3.23
C ARG A 114 -22.94 2.49 4.12
N SER A 115 -23.04 1.20 3.77
CA SER A 115 -23.72 0.21 4.64
C SER A 115 -23.05 0.02 6.00
N THR A 116 -21.80 0.46 6.17
CA THR A 116 -21.11 0.43 7.48
C THR A 116 -21.47 1.61 8.38
N ILE A 117 -21.96 2.71 7.81
CA ILE A 117 -22.28 3.96 8.53
C ILE A 117 -23.81 4.13 8.65
N ASP A 118 -24.54 3.71 7.62
CA ASP A 118 -25.99 3.84 7.47
C ASP A 118 -26.63 2.45 7.49
N ALA A 119 -27.26 2.11 8.61
CA ALA A 119 -27.90 0.81 8.84
C ALA A 119 -29.08 0.53 7.90
N ASP A 120 -29.65 1.55 7.26
CA ASP A 120 -30.73 1.41 6.29
C ASP A 120 -30.19 1.15 4.87
N SER A 121 -28.87 1.26 4.66
CA SER A 121 -28.22 0.97 3.38
C SER A 121 -27.91 -0.52 3.22
N ASN A 122 -28.26 -1.09 2.07
CA ASN A 122 -27.98 -2.50 1.79
C ASN A 122 -26.50 -2.70 1.45
N PRO A 123 -25.78 -3.63 2.13
CA PRO A 123 -24.42 -3.98 1.76
C PRO A 123 -24.39 -4.68 0.40
N VAL A 124 -23.26 -4.55 -0.31
CA VAL A 124 -23.01 -5.29 -1.56
C VAL A 124 -22.57 -6.72 -1.26
N ILE A 125 -21.78 -6.91 -0.20
CA ILE A 125 -21.39 -8.21 0.33
C ILE A 125 -21.75 -8.32 1.81
N ASP A 126 -22.23 -9.49 2.23
CA ASP A 126 -22.54 -9.73 3.64
C ASP A 126 -21.26 -9.60 4.49
N PRO A 127 -21.23 -8.68 5.48
CA PRO A 127 -20.10 -8.56 6.40
C PRO A 127 -19.84 -9.90 7.10
N PRO A 128 -18.58 -10.34 7.20
CA PRO A 128 -18.26 -11.57 7.92
C PRO A 128 -18.51 -11.41 9.42
N GLU A 129 -18.71 -12.54 10.11
CA GLU A 129 -18.52 -12.58 11.56
C GLU A 129 -17.01 -12.47 11.85
N ALA A 130 -16.58 -11.28 12.27
CA ALA A 130 -15.19 -10.98 12.60
C ALA A 130 -15.02 -10.83 14.13
N ASP A 131 -13.89 -11.31 14.64
CA ASP A 131 -13.49 -11.14 16.04
C ASP A 131 -12.59 -9.90 16.25
N GLY A 132 -12.23 -9.21 15.15
CA GLY A 132 -11.36 -8.04 15.16
C GLY A 132 -11.58 -7.16 13.92
N LEU A 133 -10.49 -6.67 13.34
CA LEU A 133 -10.55 -5.76 12.20
C LEU A 133 -11.22 -6.40 10.99
N THR A 134 -11.95 -5.58 10.22
CA THR A 134 -12.52 -5.92 8.91
C THR A 134 -12.17 -4.81 7.94
N ALA A 135 -11.72 -5.15 6.74
CA ALA A 135 -11.48 -4.21 5.64
C ALA A 135 -12.09 -4.76 4.35
N TYR A 136 -12.70 -3.89 3.56
CA TYR A 136 -13.21 -4.25 2.24
C TYR A 136 -12.07 -4.14 1.23
N LEU A 137 -12.13 -4.95 0.18
CA LEU A 137 -11.03 -5.12 -0.77
C LEU A 137 -11.53 -4.89 -2.19
N GLN A 138 -10.81 -4.06 -2.96
CA GLN A 138 -10.99 -3.98 -4.41
C GLN A 138 -9.63 -3.83 -5.09
N TYR A 139 -9.43 -4.58 -6.17
CA TYR A 139 -8.27 -4.47 -7.03
C TYR A 139 -8.53 -3.42 -8.12
N VAL A 140 -7.53 -2.58 -8.38
CA VAL A 140 -7.61 -1.50 -9.36
C VAL A 140 -6.61 -1.76 -10.49
N TYR A 141 -7.06 -1.60 -11.72
CA TYR A 141 -6.29 -1.78 -12.94
C TYR A 141 -6.31 -0.49 -13.75
N LEU A 142 -5.13 0.01 -14.12
CA LEU A 142 -4.94 1.16 -14.99
C LEU A 142 -4.89 0.73 -16.45
N ASP A 143 -5.18 1.64 -17.37
CA ASP A 143 -5.01 1.44 -18.82
C ASP A 143 -3.53 1.62 -19.25
N ILE A 144 -2.62 1.08 -18.44
CA ILE A 144 -1.19 1.07 -18.67
C ILE A 144 -0.57 -0.17 -18.02
N ASP A 145 0.42 -0.75 -18.68
CA ASP A 145 1.25 -1.78 -18.06
C ASP A 145 2.23 -1.11 -17.09
N LEU A 146 1.79 -0.97 -15.84
CA LEU A 146 2.56 -0.29 -14.81
C LEU A 146 3.83 -1.05 -14.44
N GLU A 147 3.80 -2.38 -14.48
CA GLU A 147 4.98 -3.21 -14.22
C GLU A 147 6.09 -2.90 -15.23
N SER A 148 5.74 -2.85 -16.52
CA SER A 148 6.68 -2.44 -17.58
C SER A 148 7.07 -0.96 -17.50
N LEU A 149 6.17 -0.09 -17.02
CA LEU A 149 6.40 1.35 -16.91
C LEU A 149 7.40 1.70 -15.81
N LEU A 150 7.35 0.99 -14.68
CA LEU A 150 8.14 1.26 -13.49
C LEU A 150 9.59 0.78 -13.64
N GLY A 151 10.24 1.18 -14.73
CA GLY A 151 11.68 1.08 -14.89
C GLY A 151 12.43 2.00 -13.91
N GLN A 152 13.73 1.75 -13.75
CA GLN A 152 14.60 2.41 -12.76
C GLN A 152 14.48 3.95 -12.75
N GLN A 153 14.35 4.58 -13.93
CA GLN A 153 14.24 6.03 -14.04
C GLN A 153 12.93 6.56 -13.47
N VAL A 154 11.80 5.93 -13.79
CA VAL A 154 10.47 6.33 -13.30
C VAL A 154 10.40 6.15 -11.79
N VAL A 155 10.84 4.99 -11.28
CA VAL A 155 10.88 4.70 -9.84
C VAL A 155 11.73 5.73 -9.09
N ARG A 156 12.91 6.09 -9.61
CA ARG A 156 13.76 7.13 -9.02
C ARG A 156 13.10 8.51 -9.03
N SER A 157 12.45 8.89 -10.13
CA SER A 157 11.71 10.15 -10.24
C SER A 157 10.59 10.22 -9.19
N LEU A 158 9.81 9.15 -9.04
CA LEU A 158 8.71 9.08 -8.07
C LEU A 158 9.21 9.12 -6.63
N ALA A 159 10.25 8.35 -6.30
CA ALA A 159 10.87 8.41 -4.99
C ALA A 159 11.34 9.83 -4.65
N ALA A 160 12.00 10.52 -5.60
CA ALA A 160 12.43 11.90 -5.41
C ALA A 160 11.26 12.87 -5.17
N VAL A 161 10.13 12.69 -5.85
CA VAL A 161 8.91 13.48 -5.63
C VAL A 161 8.35 13.25 -4.23
N LEU A 162 8.27 11.99 -3.81
CA LEU A 162 7.75 11.66 -2.48
C LEU A 162 8.66 12.23 -1.37
N GLU A 163 9.97 12.30 -1.58
CA GLU A 163 10.89 12.91 -0.62
C GLU A 163 10.82 14.45 -0.62
N ALA A 164 10.72 15.07 -1.80
CA ALA A 164 10.76 16.53 -1.94
C ALA A 164 9.41 17.22 -1.68
N SER A 165 8.29 16.51 -1.87
CA SER A 165 6.96 17.12 -1.79
C SER A 165 6.57 17.38 -0.33
N HIS A 166 6.67 18.65 0.07
CA HIS A 166 6.15 19.14 1.35
C HIS A 166 4.71 19.66 1.23
N ASP A 167 4.19 19.87 0.01
CA ASP A 167 2.83 20.34 -0.27
C ASP A 167 1.92 19.17 -0.65
N ARG A 168 1.07 18.82 0.30
CA ARG A 168 0.36 17.56 0.38
C ARG A 168 -0.90 17.53 -0.48
N ALA A 169 -1.54 18.68 -0.62
CA ALA A 169 -2.66 18.87 -1.54
C ALA A 169 -2.22 18.69 -3.00
N LYS A 170 -0.90 18.71 -3.25
CA LYS A 170 -0.32 18.59 -4.59
C LYS A 170 0.53 17.34 -4.77
N VAL A 171 0.54 16.40 -3.82
CA VAL A 171 1.37 15.19 -3.96
C VAL A 171 0.96 14.38 -5.18
N THR A 172 -0.35 14.23 -5.43
CA THR A 172 -0.90 13.56 -6.61
C THR A 172 -0.55 14.30 -7.90
N GLN A 173 -0.64 15.63 -7.90
CA GLN A 173 -0.21 16.47 -9.01
C GLN A 173 1.29 16.34 -9.30
N ALA A 174 2.13 16.35 -8.27
CA ALA A 174 3.58 16.23 -8.40
C ALA A 174 3.98 14.83 -8.91
N ILE A 175 3.25 13.78 -8.52
CA ILE A 175 3.41 12.42 -9.06
C ILE A 175 3.12 12.44 -10.56
N ARG A 176 1.99 13.02 -11.00
CA ARG A 176 1.66 13.14 -12.43
C ARG A 176 2.73 13.89 -13.22
N GLU A 177 3.16 15.05 -12.73
CA GLU A 177 4.19 15.86 -13.39
C GLU A 177 5.50 15.08 -13.56
N ALA A 178 5.90 14.29 -12.56
CA ALA A 178 7.10 13.47 -12.64
C ALA A 178 6.98 12.30 -13.62
N LEU A 179 5.79 11.72 -13.73
CA LEU A 179 5.49 10.70 -14.73
C LEU A 179 5.55 11.28 -16.15
N GLU A 180 4.93 12.43 -16.37
CA GLU A 180 4.98 13.15 -17.65
C GLU A 180 6.42 13.52 -18.04
N GLN A 181 7.21 14.03 -17.09
CA GLN A 181 8.62 14.34 -17.29
C GLN A 181 9.47 13.10 -17.59
N SER A 182 9.04 11.93 -17.10
CA SER A 182 9.66 10.64 -17.41
C SER A 182 9.17 10.05 -18.74
N GLY A 183 8.36 10.79 -19.50
CA GLY A 183 7.89 10.42 -20.83
C GLY A 183 6.61 9.59 -20.85
N VAL A 184 5.91 9.48 -19.71
CA VAL A 184 4.65 8.75 -19.64
C VAL A 184 3.49 9.65 -20.04
N ASN A 185 2.60 9.18 -20.92
CA ASN A 185 1.44 9.94 -21.33
C ASN A 185 0.42 10.04 -20.18
N ALA A 186 0.02 11.26 -19.84
CA ALA A 186 -0.97 11.54 -18.80
C ALA A 186 -2.32 10.87 -19.05
N GLU A 187 -2.71 10.73 -20.32
CA GLU A 187 -3.96 10.07 -20.74
C GLU A 187 -3.95 8.55 -20.47
N SER A 188 -2.78 7.94 -20.23
CA SER A 188 -2.64 6.52 -19.91
C SER A 188 -2.92 6.20 -18.44
N PHE A 189 -3.08 7.21 -17.58
CA PHE A 189 -3.39 7.02 -16.15
C PHE A 189 -4.90 6.92 -15.88
N THR A 190 -5.66 6.35 -16.81
CA THR A 190 -7.10 6.10 -16.62
C THR A 190 -7.32 4.74 -15.98
N ILE A 191 -8.46 4.58 -15.30
CA ILE A 191 -8.86 3.29 -14.74
C ILE A 191 -9.43 2.44 -15.88
N ALA A 192 -8.81 1.30 -16.16
CA ALA A 192 -9.31 0.36 -17.14
C ALA A 192 -10.38 -0.55 -16.54
N ASP A 193 -10.16 -1.04 -15.31
CA ASP A 193 -11.07 -1.96 -14.65
C ASP A 193 -10.90 -1.95 -13.12
N VAL A 194 -11.89 -2.49 -12.43
CA VAL A 194 -11.82 -2.80 -10.99
C VAL A 194 -12.44 -4.16 -10.72
N SER A 195 -11.93 -4.88 -9.73
CA SER A 195 -12.54 -6.15 -9.33
C SER A 195 -13.92 -5.97 -8.69
N ASP A 196 -14.62 -7.09 -8.51
CA ASP A 196 -15.69 -7.17 -7.49
C ASP A 196 -15.15 -6.82 -6.09
N LEU A 197 -16.04 -6.73 -5.10
CA LEU A 197 -15.64 -6.53 -3.70
C LEU A 197 -15.27 -7.84 -3.02
N GLY A 198 -14.13 -7.81 -2.33
CA GLY A 198 -13.71 -8.82 -1.36
C GLY A 198 -13.73 -8.28 0.06
N VAL A 199 -13.30 -9.12 1.00
CA VAL A 199 -13.16 -8.72 2.40
C VAL A 199 -11.97 -9.43 3.06
N LEU A 200 -11.27 -8.68 3.90
CA LEU A 200 -10.21 -9.11 4.81
C LEU A 200 -10.74 -8.95 6.23
N TYR A 201 -10.59 -9.97 7.08
CA TYR A 201 -11.13 -9.89 8.43
C TYR A 201 -10.38 -10.78 9.41
N GLN A 202 -10.36 -10.39 10.68
CA GLN A 202 -9.73 -11.19 11.74
C GLN A 202 -10.74 -12.14 12.38
N THR A 203 -10.30 -13.37 12.60
CA THR A 203 -11.01 -14.39 13.40
C THR A 203 -10.16 -14.78 14.61
N ARG A 204 -10.75 -15.51 15.56
CA ARG A 204 -10.01 -16.12 16.69
C ARG A 204 -8.81 -16.97 16.28
N THR A 205 -8.81 -17.52 15.06
CA THR A 205 -7.75 -18.41 14.57
C THR A 205 -6.72 -17.71 13.68
N GLY A 206 -6.96 -16.44 13.34
CA GLY A 206 -6.07 -15.64 12.50
C GLY A 206 -6.82 -14.80 11.46
N ASP A 207 -6.06 -14.23 10.53
CA ASP A 207 -6.59 -13.38 9.47
C ASP A 207 -7.16 -14.23 8.33
N GLU A 208 -8.38 -13.91 7.90
CA GLU A 208 -9.11 -14.56 6.82
C GLU A 208 -9.33 -13.60 5.65
N LYS A 209 -9.51 -14.18 4.46
CA LYS A 209 -9.74 -13.43 3.22
C LYS A 209 -10.79 -14.10 2.36
N ARG A 210 -11.77 -13.31 1.90
CA ARG A 210 -12.64 -13.65 0.77
C ARG A 210 -12.20 -12.83 -0.44
N ASP A 211 -11.47 -13.45 -1.35
CA ASP A 211 -10.97 -12.82 -2.57
C ASP A 211 -12.14 -12.47 -3.52
N PRO A 212 -12.13 -11.28 -4.12
CA PRO A 212 -13.07 -10.94 -5.19
C PRO A 212 -12.69 -11.66 -6.49
N ARG A 213 -13.64 -11.69 -7.44
CA ARG A 213 -13.32 -12.01 -8.81
C ARG A 213 -12.43 -10.91 -9.39
N ARG A 214 -11.22 -11.29 -9.82
CA ARG A 214 -10.24 -10.39 -10.44
C ARG A 214 -10.53 -10.16 -11.93
N SER A 215 -9.97 -9.07 -12.46
CA SER A 215 -9.93 -8.82 -13.90
C SER A 215 -8.99 -9.81 -14.61
N ASP A 216 -9.23 -10.04 -15.90
CA ASP A 216 -8.37 -10.86 -16.75
C ASP A 216 -7.10 -10.09 -17.23
N MET A 217 -6.94 -8.84 -16.79
CA MET A 217 -5.83 -7.94 -17.14
C MET A 217 -4.48 -8.27 -16.47
N GLY A 218 -4.41 -9.30 -15.63
CA GLY A 218 -3.18 -9.73 -14.95
C GLY A 218 -3.07 -9.20 -13.51
N ALA A 219 -1.87 -8.77 -13.11
CA ALA A 219 -1.61 -8.25 -11.77
C ALA A 219 -2.25 -6.86 -11.60
N PRO A 220 -2.83 -6.55 -10.43
CA PRO A 220 -3.45 -5.25 -10.18
C PRO A 220 -2.39 -4.19 -9.83
N ASP A 221 -2.66 -2.95 -10.23
CA ASP A 221 -1.76 -1.81 -9.99
C ASP A 221 -1.84 -1.31 -8.56
N ALA A 222 -3.02 -1.42 -7.94
CA ALA A 222 -3.22 -1.19 -6.53
C ALA A 222 -4.27 -2.15 -5.94
N ARG A 223 -4.22 -2.27 -4.61
CA ARG A 223 -5.15 -3.06 -3.83
C ARG A 223 -5.76 -2.17 -2.75
N LEU A 224 -6.94 -1.62 -3.03
CA LEU A 224 -7.65 -0.73 -2.11
C LEU A 224 -8.23 -1.53 -0.94
N GLU A 225 -7.84 -1.19 0.31
CA GLU A 225 -8.21 -1.90 1.53
C GLU A 225 -8.87 -1.00 2.58
N LEU A 226 -10.03 -0.45 2.28
CA LEU A 226 -10.70 0.50 3.16
C LEU A 226 -11.37 -0.19 4.34
N PHE A 227 -11.16 0.39 5.51
CA PHE A 227 -11.79 -0.01 6.75
C PHE A 227 -13.13 0.71 6.92
N PRO A 228 -14.13 0.07 7.55
CA PRO A 228 -15.24 0.80 8.14
C PRO A 228 -14.70 1.94 8.99
N ILE A 229 -15.30 3.13 8.87
CA ILE A 229 -14.98 4.25 9.74
C ILE A 229 -16.06 4.39 10.80
N ASP A 230 -15.65 4.71 12.01
CA ASP A 230 -16.55 5.17 13.05
C ASP A 230 -16.91 6.65 12.76
N ALA A 231 -17.76 6.86 11.76
CA ALA A 231 -18.29 8.18 11.47
C ALA A 231 -19.39 8.53 12.51
N PRO A 232 -19.48 9.80 12.96
CA PRO A 232 -20.65 10.23 13.68
C PRO A 232 -21.88 10.01 12.77
N TRP A 233 -22.88 9.33 13.32
CA TRP A 233 -24.11 8.80 12.70
C TRP A 233 -24.98 9.79 11.89
N GLU A 234 -24.59 11.07 11.79
CA GLU A 234 -25.25 12.12 11.01
C GLU A 234 -24.46 12.52 9.74
N ALA A 235 -23.22 12.03 9.58
CA ALA A 235 -22.35 12.46 8.49
C ALA A 235 -22.66 11.70 7.19
N TYR A 236 -23.48 12.31 6.34
CA TYR A 236 -23.55 11.93 4.93
C TYR A 236 -22.21 12.22 4.26
N LEU A 237 -21.55 11.19 3.73
CA LEU A 237 -20.35 11.34 2.92
C LEU A 237 -20.75 11.29 1.43
N PRO A 238 -20.71 12.41 0.67
CA PRO A 238 -20.96 12.38 -0.77
C PRO A 238 -19.91 11.58 -1.53
N VAL A 239 -20.18 11.25 -2.79
CA VAL A 239 -19.27 10.48 -3.66
C VAL A 239 -17.91 11.18 -3.79
N GLU A 240 -17.89 12.51 -3.93
CA GLU A 240 -16.67 13.31 -3.97
C GLU A 240 -15.87 13.18 -2.67
N GLY A 241 -16.56 13.15 -1.52
CA GLY A 241 -15.93 12.93 -0.22
C GLY A 241 -15.33 11.53 -0.11
N PHE A 242 -16.03 10.53 -0.64
CA PHE A 242 -15.53 9.17 -0.70
C PHE A 242 -14.32 9.02 -1.64
N GLN A 243 -14.30 9.72 -2.78
CA GLN A 243 -13.15 9.78 -3.67
C GLN A 243 -11.91 10.31 -2.94
N MET A 244 -12.05 11.38 -2.18
CA MET A 244 -10.94 11.92 -1.37
C MET A 244 -10.48 10.95 -0.28
N LEU A 245 -11.42 10.21 0.34
CA LEU A 245 -11.09 9.16 1.31
C LEU A 245 -10.30 8.02 0.66
N VAL A 246 -10.66 7.58 -0.55
CA VAL A 246 -9.93 6.56 -1.30
C VAL A 246 -8.51 7.02 -1.62
N VAL A 247 -8.33 8.27 -2.11
CA VAL A 247 -7.01 8.84 -2.37
C VAL A 247 -6.17 8.89 -1.08
N HIS A 248 -6.76 9.36 0.02
CA HIS A 248 -6.09 9.40 1.31
C HIS A 248 -5.63 8.01 1.77
N HIS A 249 -6.48 7.01 1.63
CA HIS A 249 -6.18 5.64 2.01
C HIS A 249 -5.06 5.04 1.16
N LEU A 250 -5.06 5.24 -0.16
CA LEU A 250 -3.97 4.80 -1.04
C LEU A 250 -2.62 5.43 -0.66
N LEU A 251 -2.60 6.70 -0.25
CA LEU A 251 -1.38 7.33 0.27
C LEU A 251 -0.93 6.71 1.62
N CYS A 252 -1.87 6.29 2.47
CA CYS A 252 -1.56 5.50 3.67
C CYS A 252 -1.03 4.10 3.33
N GLN A 253 -1.47 3.50 2.22
CA GLN A 253 -0.92 2.24 1.73
C GLN A 253 0.49 2.43 1.16
N THR A 254 0.78 3.54 0.46
CA THR A 254 2.14 3.90 0.05
C THR A 254 3.07 4.01 1.26
N ARG A 255 2.65 4.70 2.33
CA ARG A 255 3.35 4.77 3.61
C ARG A 255 3.63 3.38 4.18
N ASP A 256 2.63 2.52 4.18
CA ASP A 256 2.76 1.16 4.72
C ASP A 256 3.76 0.31 3.95
N CYS A 257 3.91 0.50 2.63
CA CYS A 257 4.95 -0.16 1.86
C CYS A 257 6.35 0.14 2.43
N TYR A 258 6.63 1.39 2.83
CA TYR A 258 7.88 1.76 3.50
C TYR A 258 8.02 1.11 4.88
N LEU A 259 6.98 1.17 5.72
CA LEU A 259 6.99 0.57 7.07
C LEU A 259 7.21 -0.94 7.03
N GLN A 260 6.59 -1.62 6.05
CA GLN A 260 6.74 -3.06 5.84
C GLN A 260 8.13 -3.46 5.36
N MET A 261 8.93 -2.51 4.88
CA MET A 261 10.34 -2.67 4.56
C MET A 261 11.26 -2.24 5.68
N GLY A 262 10.74 -1.70 6.79
CA GLY A 262 11.56 -1.10 7.85
C GLY A 262 12.24 0.19 7.41
N LEU A 263 11.66 0.90 6.45
CA LEU A 263 12.10 2.22 6.01
C LEU A 263 11.23 3.30 6.66
N GLU A 264 11.85 4.45 6.89
CA GLU A 264 11.13 5.66 7.23
C GLU A 264 10.33 6.13 6.02
N PRO A 265 9.01 6.37 6.12
CA PRO A 265 8.25 6.89 5.00
C PRO A 265 8.66 8.33 4.65
N PRO A 266 8.67 8.70 3.36
CA PRO A 266 8.90 10.08 2.92
C PRO A 266 7.89 11.05 3.55
N ALA A 267 8.31 12.30 3.79
CA ALA A 267 7.47 13.32 4.44
C ALA A 267 6.10 13.53 3.75
N SER A 268 6.06 13.38 2.42
CA SER A 268 4.83 13.50 1.63
C SER A 268 3.78 12.44 1.95
N VAL A 269 4.16 11.29 2.50
CA VAL A 269 3.25 10.17 2.83
C VAL A 269 3.25 9.80 4.31
N LYS A 270 3.90 10.57 5.19
CA LYS A 270 3.68 10.47 6.65
C LYS A 270 2.30 11.00 7.05
N ILE A 271 1.26 10.24 6.73
CA ILE A 271 -0.15 10.55 7.00
C ILE A 271 -0.70 9.55 8.02
N LEU A 272 -1.54 10.01 8.93
CA LEU A 272 -2.31 9.17 9.84
C LEU A 272 -3.54 8.61 9.15
N GLY A 273 -3.92 7.38 9.51
CA GLY A 273 -5.06 6.68 8.94
C GLY A 273 -4.71 5.24 8.61
N THR A 274 -5.75 4.41 8.46
CA THR A 274 -5.56 3.01 8.06
C THR A 274 -4.98 2.93 6.66
N GLY A 275 -4.06 1.99 6.45
CA GLY A 275 -3.52 1.65 5.14
C GLY A 275 -3.80 0.18 4.83
N THR A 276 -2.76 -0.61 4.56
CA THR A 276 -2.95 -2.04 4.28
C THR A 276 -3.42 -2.78 5.54
N PHE A 277 -4.32 -3.74 5.38
CA PHE A 277 -4.86 -4.56 6.47
C PHE A 277 -3.76 -5.17 7.33
N ARG A 278 -2.78 -5.79 6.67
CA ARG A 278 -1.65 -6.42 7.35
C ARG A 278 -0.81 -5.42 8.16
N GLN A 279 -0.63 -4.19 7.67
CA GLN A 279 0.14 -3.20 8.44
C GLN A 279 -0.70 -2.70 9.61
N THR A 280 -1.98 -2.34 9.40
CA THR A 280 -2.88 -1.94 10.49
C THR A 280 -2.91 -2.97 11.63
N VAL A 281 -3.01 -4.27 11.32
CA VAL A 281 -2.93 -5.36 12.32
C VAL A 281 -1.60 -5.33 13.09
N ARG A 282 -0.48 -5.04 12.42
CA ARG A 282 0.83 -4.91 13.06
C ARG A 282 0.92 -3.68 13.94
N ASN A 283 0.42 -2.53 13.48
CA ASN A 283 0.38 -1.31 14.27
C ASN A 283 -0.48 -1.46 15.53
N GLU A 284 -1.53 -2.29 15.47
CA GLU A 284 -2.41 -2.56 16.61
C GLU A 284 -1.77 -3.50 17.65
N HIS A 285 -0.98 -4.49 17.22
CA HIS A 285 -0.58 -5.60 18.09
C HIS A 285 0.92 -5.69 18.39
N LEU A 286 1.78 -5.01 17.65
CA LEU A 286 3.23 -5.10 17.81
C LEU A 286 3.81 -3.79 18.33
N GLU A 287 4.42 -3.83 19.51
CA GLU A 287 4.93 -2.66 20.24
C GLU A 287 5.94 -1.81 19.46
N GLN A 288 6.66 -2.42 18.53
CA GLN A 288 7.67 -1.76 17.69
C GLN A 288 7.09 -0.86 16.59
N TYR A 289 5.78 -0.91 16.31
CA TYR A 289 5.14 -0.03 15.34
C TYR A 289 4.38 1.09 16.06
N GLU A 290 4.61 2.31 15.62
CA GLU A 290 3.85 3.46 16.12
C GLU A 290 2.37 3.38 15.67
N PRO A 291 1.43 3.91 16.46
CA PRO A 291 0.00 3.85 16.17
C PRO A 291 -0.44 4.83 15.06
N VAL A 292 0.18 4.75 13.87
CA VAL A 292 -0.08 5.66 12.74
C VAL A 292 -1.40 5.36 12.01
N HIS A 293 -2.03 4.22 12.30
CA HIS A 293 -3.33 3.85 11.74
C HIS A 293 -4.50 4.61 12.38
N TYR A 294 -4.32 5.12 13.59
CA TYR A 294 -5.30 5.96 14.27
C TYR A 294 -5.22 7.40 13.76
N THR A 295 -6.37 7.94 13.34
CA THR A 295 -6.47 9.31 12.81
C THR A 295 -6.33 10.38 13.89
N ASP A 296 -6.48 10.05 15.17
CA ASP A 296 -6.32 10.94 16.34
C ASP A 296 -4.99 10.73 17.08
N SER A 297 -4.10 9.92 16.51
CA SER A 297 -2.80 9.59 17.08
C SER A 297 -1.87 10.80 17.18
N SER A 298 -1.02 10.82 18.21
CA SER A 298 -0.03 11.89 18.44
C SER A 298 1.36 11.53 17.95
N VAL A 299 1.49 10.66 16.94
CA VAL A 299 2.80 10.27 16.39
C VAL A 299 3.48 11.49 15.78
N ASP A 300 4.69 11.80 16.26
CA ASP A 300 5.46 12.95 15.82
C ASP A 300 5.79 12.85 14.32
N SER A 301 5.78 13.99 13.62
CA SER A 301 6.00 14.11 12.17
C SER A 301 4.92 13.50 11.25
N TYR A 302 3.93 12.80 11.81
CA TYR A 302 2.74 12.37 11.08
C TYR A 302 1.64 13.42 11.19
N ARG A 303 0.77 13.44 10.18
CA ARG A 303 -0.29 14.44 10.05
C ARG A 303 -1.67 13.81 10.03
N LEU A 304 -2.64 14.55 10.54
CA LEU A 304 -4.04 14.24 10.36
C LEU A 304 -4.41 14.18 8.86
N PRO A 305 -5.42 13.37 8.48
CA PRO A 305 -5.98 13.41 7.14
C PRO A 305 -6.50 14.81 6.82
N ASP A 306 -6.19 15.34 5.62
CA ASP A 306 -6.79 16.59 5.15
C ASP A 306 -8.21 16.32 4.65
N LEU A 307 -9.15 16.27 5.59
CA LEU A 307 -10.57 16.04 5.33
C LEU A 307 -11.34 17.36 5.17
N SER A 308 -10.66 18.49 4.97
CA SER A 308 -11.32 19.80 4.82
C SER A 308 -12.27 19.89 3.61
N ALA A 309 -12.20 18.92 2.69
CA ALA A 309 -13.16 18.73 1.61
C ALA A 309 -14.46 18.01 2.03
N LEU A 310 -14.49 17.31 3.17
CA LEU A 310 -15.68 16.65 3.73
C LEU A 310 -16.60 17.63 4.49
N GLU A 311 -16.12 18.84 4.76
CA GLU A 311 -16.84 19.88 5.50
C GLU A 311 -17.62 20.86 4.59
N ARG A 312 -17.74 20.58 3.27
CA ARG A 312 -18.46 21.44 2.31
C ARG A 312 -19.69 20.78 1.72
#